data_AF-A0A4U9UXC2-F1
#
_entry.id   AF-A0A4U9UXC2-F1
#
_cell.length_a   1.000
_cell.length_b   1.000
_cell.length_c   1.000
_cell.angle_alpha   90.00
_cell.angle_beta   90.00
_cell.angle_gamma   90.00
#
_symmetry.space_group_name_H-M   'P 1'
#
loop_
_entity.id
_entity.type
_entity.pdbx_description
1 polymer ?
#
loop_
_entity_poly.entity_id
_entity_poly.type
_entity_poly.pdbx_seq_one_letter_code
_entity_poly.pdbx_strand_id
1 'polypeptide(L)'
;MMITAYRQKNLGILSACLLMACFLFSCKKDGPDGSEVKNEKWRTEAKTDSMGNQYYVVNTLENTLEIRVDNKDGKNIFSEVCPTIDASEIPESSKKLFTYLVSPSKYINSNHATLSLRLILDDLEIPNKYVQLLANIDLDSKKFYTKKYKVEEPLDWSYVDYNISLVQWYQNSLLVREGTDKDLNRGGGNMGLGQRGTQLVCYERDFSVRYTKDIDATDAYYPSGGSGNIPINNDEYMTFIPEGVVARLQIVTSVEDKWAGKQPLIWKDNLKETNNIPADYSIKITDYNIQNNVVSASYNIYDEKGQLKEKRTRKWAIGNGMPLGS
;
A
#
# COMPACT_ATOMS: atom_id res chain seq x y z
N MET A 1 75.53 -7.92 28.00
CA MET A 1 76.17 -8.71 29.08
C MET A 1 75.72 -8.14 30.42
N MET A 2 75.10 -8.98 31.25
CA MET A 2 74.65 -8.79 32.64
C MET A 2 73.96 -7.48 33.06
N ILE A 3 72.67 -7.62 33.37
CA ILE A 3 71.93 -6.85 34.36
C ILE A 3 72.46 -7.22 35.75
N THR A 4 72.72 -6.21 36.60
CA THR A 4 72.37 -6.23 38.03
C THR A 4 72.62 -4.86 38.64
N ALA A 5 71.57 -4.20 39.13
CA ALA A 5 71.65 -3.32 40.31
C ALA A 5 70.25 -3.15 40.90
N TYR A 6 70.02 -3.84 42.00
CA TYR A 6 68.88 -3.68 42.89
C TYR A 6 69.29 -2.67 43.98
N ARG A 7 68.49 -1.62 44.23
CA ARG A 7 68.42 -0.95 45.55
C ARG A 7 67.17 -0.06 45.68
N GLN A 8 66.25 -0.55 46.53
CA GLN A 8 65.52 0.14 47.62
C GLN A 8 65.94 1.61 47.89
N LYS A 9 65.10 2.57 48.31
CA LYS A 9 64.02 2.55 49.34
C LYS A 9 63.38 3.96 49.46
N ASN A 10 62.08 4.03 49.82
CA ASN A 10 61.40 5.07 50.66
C ASN A 10 61.31 6.53 50.13
N LEU A 11 60.29 7.36 50.37
CA LEU A 11 58.96 7.32 51.00
C LEU A 11 58.31 8.68 50.62
N GLY A 12 56.98 8.78 50.52
CA GLY A 12 56.30 10.02 50.93
C GLY A 12 55.31 10.66 49.96
N ILE A 13 54.05 10.66 50.43
CA ILE A 13 53.08 11.76 50.33
C ILE A 13 52.36 11.92 48.98
N LEU A 14 51.18 11.31 48.88
CA LEU A 14 49.98 11.99 48.42
C LEU A 14 48.73 11.27 48.94
N SER A 15 48.55 11.39 50.25
CA SER A 15 47.25 11.31 50.90
C SER A 15 46.54 12.65 50.67
N ALA A 16 45.64 12.75 49.70
CA ALA A 16 44.68 13.88 49.61
C ALA A 16 43.47 13.68 48.67
N CYS A 17 43.19 12.49 48.13
CA CYS A 17 42.00 12.28 47.29
C CYS A 17 41.16 11.05 47.66
N LEU A 18 41.42 10.43 48.83
CA LEU A 18 40.48 9.51 49.48
C LEU A 18 39.71 10.31 50.54
N LEU A 19 38.37 10.30 50.48
CA LEU A 19 37.40 10.76 51.51
C LEU A 19 36.68 12.12 51.33
N MET A 20 36.48 12.63 50.12
CA MET A 20 35.43 13.65 49.90
C MET A 20 34.65 13.43 48.61
N ALA A 21 33.86 12.35 48.56
CA ALA A 21 32.63 12.26 47.75
C ALA A 21 31.68 11.11 48.18
N CYS A 22 31.85 10.53 49.37
CA CYS A 22 30.87 9.61 49.95
C CYS A 22 29.83 10.41 50.73
N PHE A 23 28.95 11.19 50.09
CA PHE A 23 27.65 11.64 50.63
C PHE A 23 26.87 12.40 49.56
N LEU A 24 26.36 11.70 48.55
CA LEU A 24 25.06 12.00 47.93
C LEU A 24 24.41 10.68 47.52
N PHE A 25 23.74 10.06 48.49
CA PHE A 25 22.55 9.28 48.19
C PHE A 25 21.59 10.20 47.43
N SER A 26 21.38 9.93 46.15
CA SER A 26 20.24 10.44 45.41
C SER A 26 19.69 9.29 44.59
N CYS A 27 18.44 8.95 44.89
CA CYS A 27 17.46 8.20 44.14
C CYS A 27 17.99 7.37 42.95
N LYS A 28 17.77 6.05 43.01
CA LYS A 28 17.48 5.29 41.80
C LYS A 28 16.34 6.02 41.08
N LYS A 29 16.71 6.81 40.09
CA LYS A 29 15.80 7.37 39.11
C LYS A 29 15.63 6.24 38.11
N ASP A 30 14.43 5.68 38.06
CA ASP A 30 14.00 4.84 36.95
C ASP A 30 14.33 5.59 35.66
N GLY A 31 15.40 5.14 34.99
CA GLY A 31 15.78 5.61 33.67
C GLY A 31 14.89 4.89 32.66
N PRO A 32 14.27 5.60 31.71
CA PRO A 32 13.38 5.00 30.74
C PRO A 32 14.17 4.24 29.67
N ASP A 33 13.53 3.19 29.15
CA ASP A 33 13.84 2.50 27.90
C ASP A 33 15.25 1.89 27.76
N GLY A 34 15.39 0.67 28.28
CA GLY A 34 16.27 -0.29 27.63
C GLY A 34 15.76 -0.52 26.21
N SER A 35 16.59 -0.24 25.20
CA SER A 35 16.25 -0.53 23.81
C SER A 35 15.88 -2.01 23.69
N GLU A 36 14.62 -2.31 23.39
CA GLU A 36 14.20 -3.65 23.05
C GLU A 36 15.16 -4.22 21.99
N VAL A 37 15.71 -5.41 22.26
CA VAL A 37 16.47 -6.15 21.25
C VAL A 37 15.51 -6.36 20.10
N LYS A 38 15.72 -5.65 18.99
CA LYS A 38 14.85 -5.74 17.81
C LYS A 38 14.85 -7.19 17.33
N ASN A 39 13.72 -7.87 17.50
CA ASN A 39 13.48 -9.23 16.99
C ASN A 39 13.31 -9.18 15.46
N GLU A 40 14.37 -8.81 14.75
CA GLU A 40 14.35 -8.50 13.32
C GLU A 40 15.66 -8.97 12.66
N LYS A 41 15.57 -9.86 11.67
CA LYS A 41 16.69 -10.17 10.75
C LYS A 41 16.83 -9.07 9.71
N TRP A 42 15.69 -8.65 9.16
CA TRP A 42 15.58 -7.55 8.22
C TRP A 42 14.16 -6.99 8.25
N ARG A 43 14.01 -5.77 7.73
CA ARG A 43 12.72 -5.13 7.50
C ARG A 43 12.71 -4.39 6.17
N THR A 44 11.53 -4.18 5.61
CA THR A 44 11.37 -3.39 4.39
C THR A 44 11.44 -1.90 4.63
N GLU A 45 11.58 -1.14 3.54
CA GLU A 45 11.20 0.27 3.56
C GLU A 45 9.73 0.41 3.98
N ALA A 46 9.45 1.43 4.79
CA ALA A 46 8.11 1.75 5.20
C ALA A 46 7.34 2.45 4.08
N LYS A 47 6.04 2.14 3.97
CA LYS A 47 5.09 2.87 3.15
C LYS A 47 4.21 3.70 4.07
N THR A 48 4.06 4.98 3.75
CA THR A 48 3.36 5.94 4.60
C THR A 48 1.97 6.23 4.04
N ASP A 49 0.93 6.12 4.87
CA ASP A 49 -0.43 6.53 4.49
C ASP A 49 -0.64 8.05 4.64
N SER A 50 -1.82 8.54 4.27
CA SER A 50 -2.17 9.95 4.37
C SER A 50 -2.26 10.50 5.81
N MET A 51 -2.35 9.62 6.81
CA MET A 51 -2.37 9.99 8.23
C MET A 51 -0.96 10.01 8.84
N GLY A 52 0.05 9.58 8.07
CA GLY A 52 1.43 9.48 8.51
C GLY A 52 1.77 8.15 9.18
N ASN A 53 0.88 7.16 9.17
CA ASN A 53 1.22 5.82 9.67
C ASN A 53 2.15 5.12 8.68
N GLN A 54 3.13 4.41 9.22
CA GLN A 54 4.21 3.74 8.50
C GLN A 54 4.00 2.23 8.55
N TYR A 55 3.71 1.64 7.39
CA TYR A 55 3.52 0.20 7.21
C TYR A 55 4.80 -0.42 6.71
N TYR A 56 5.29 -1.45 7.39
CA TYR A 56 6.48 -2.19 6.98
C TYR A 56 6.36 -3.65 7.38
N VAL A 57 7.18 -4.47 6.74
CA VAL A 57 7.21 -5.90 6.99
C VAL A 57 8.57 -6.26 7.54
N VAL A 58 8.57 -7.16 8.51
CA VAL A 58 9.73 -7.63 9.24
C VAL A 58 9.84 -9.14 9.04
N ASN A 59 11.07 -9.61 8.82
CA ASN A 59 11.40 -11.01 9.06
C ASN A 59 12.02 -11.12 10.45
N THR A 60 11.39 -11.90 11.33
CA THR A 60 11.81 -12.05 12.72
C THR A 60 13.01 -13.00 12.84
N LEU A 61 13.58 -13.12 14.05
CA LEU A 61 14.66 -14.09 14.30
C LEU A 61 14.21 -15.55 14.09
N GLU A 62 12.90 -15.81 14.16
CA GLU A 62 12.28 -17.13 14.00
C GLU A 62 11.91 -17.45 12.54
N ASN A 63 12.33 -16.65 11.56
CA ASN A 63 11.93 -16.76 10.15
C ASN A 63 10.42 -16.58 9.93
N THR A 64 9.73 -15.84 10.78
CA THR A 64 8.30 -15.49 10.56
C THR A 64 8.19 -14.12 9.89
N LEU A 65 7.19 -13.97 9.02
CA LEU A 65 6.87 -12.68 8.40
C LEU A 65 5.85 -11.94 9.26
N GLU A 66 6.22 -10.75 9.72
CA GLU A 66 5.39 -9.92 10.59
C GLU A 66 5.11 -8.59 9.91
N ILE A 67 3.85 -8.17 9.90
CA ILE A 67 3.44 -6.86 9.41
C ILE A 67 3.29 -5.93 10.60
N ARG A 68 3.98 -4.79 10.54
CA ARG A 68 3.97 -3.78 11.59
C ARG A 68 3.49 -2.44 11.05
N VAL A 69 2.81 -1.71 11.92
CA VAL A 69 2.39 -0.33 11.65
C VAL A 69 2.78 0.54 12.82
N ASP A 70 3.61 1.54 12.53
CA ASP A 70 3.93 2.60 13.47
C ASP A 70 3.10 3.84 13.13
N ASN A 71 2.64 4.56 14.13
CA ASN A 71 1.95 5.83 13.91
C ASN A 71 2.94 6.93 13.48
N LYS A 72 2.42 8.11 13.14
CA LYS A 72 3.23 9.29 12.77
C LYS A 72 4.28 9.72 13.82
N ASP A 73 4.08 9.33 15.08
CA ASP A 73 4.96 9.65 16.20
C ASP A 73 6.03 8.55 16.43
N GLY A 74 6.03 7.50 15.60
CA GLY A 74 6.96 6.37 15.68
C GLY A 74 6.58 5.29 16.69
N LYS A 75 5.38 5.33 17.26
CA LYS A 75 4.88 4.30 18.19
C LYS A 75 4.24 3.16 17.41
N ASN A 76 4.62 1.92 17.73
CA ASN A 76 3.93 0.74 17.20
C ASN A 76 2.46 0.72 17.65
N ILE A 77 1.55 0.63 16.67
CA ILE A 77 0.10 0.58 16.88
C ILE A 77 -0.50 -0.73 16.37
N PHE A 78 0.25 -1.54 15.62
CA PHE A 78 -0.18 -2.83 15.11
C PHE A 78 1.05 -3.69 14.79
N SER A 79 0.96 -4.97 15.12
CA SER A 79 1.99 -5.97 14.90
C SER A 79 1.31 -7.32 14.81
N GLU A 80 1.36 -7.97 13.65
CA GLU A 80 0.75 -9.29 13.46
C GLU A 80 1.61 -10.17 12.56
N VAL A 81 1.78 -11.43 12.97
CA VAL A 81 2.48 -12.45 12.18
C VAL A 81 1.53 -12.94 11.09
N CYS A 82 2.03 -13.05 9.85
CA CYS A 82 1.26 -13.54 8.70
C CYS A 82 0.85 -15.01 8.93
N PRO A 83 -0.44 -15.31 9.15
CA PRO A 83 -0.88 -16.66 9.52
C PRO A 83 -0.83 -17.64 8.34
N THR A 84 -0.74 -17.14 7.10
CA THR A 84 -0.77 -17.96 5.88
C THR A 84 0.62 -18.33 5.34
N ILE A 85 1.70 -17.95 6.03
CA ILE A 85 3.07 -18.29 5.63
C ILE A 85 3.75 -18.98 6.82
N ASP A 86 4.09 -20.25 6.65
CA ASP A 86 4.86 -20.97 7.67
C ASP A 86 6.32 -20.51 7.66
N ALA A 87 6.94 -20.50 8.84
CA ALA A 87 8.35 -20.09 8.98
C ALA A 87 9.30 -20.92 8.10
N SER A 88 8.97 -22.19 7.85
CA SER A 88 9.74 -23.08 6.97
C SER A 88 9.72 -22.67 5.50
N GLU A 89 8.78 -21.82 5.09
CA GLU A 89 8.66 -21.33 3.71
C GLU A 89 9.57 -20.12 3.44
N ILE A 90 10.09 -19.49 4.49
CA ILE A 90 10.97 -18.33 4.41
C ILE A 90 12.41 -18.81 4.64
N PRO A 91 13.20 -19.01 3.58
CA PRO A 91 14.58 -19.43 3.76
C PRO A 91 15.38 -18.32 4.46
N GLU A 92 16.38 -18.73 5.24
CA GLU A 92 17.25 -17.79 5.96
C GLU A 92 17.98 -16.82 5.02
N SER A 93 18.19 -17.23 3.76
CA SER A 93 18.79 -16.42 2.70
C SER A 93 17.83 -15.47 1.98
N SER A 94 16.56 -15.41 2.36
CA SER A 94 15.58 -14.49 1.76
C SER A 94 16.03 -13.03 1.98
N LYS A 95 16.18 -12.26 0.89
CA LYS A 95 16.84 -10.95 0.94
C LYS A 95 16.06 -9.77 0.39
N LYS A 96 14.87 -9.95 -0.19
CA LYS A 96 14.11 -8.83 -0.77
C LYS A 96 12.61 -9.06 -0.68
N LEU A 97 11.90 -8.07 -0.15
CA LEU A 97 10.45 -7.96 -0.21
C LEU A 97 10.11 -6.67 -0.95
N PHE A 98 9.34 -6.77 -2.02
CA PHE A 98 8.70 -5.60 -2.61
C PHE A 98 7.38 -5.35 -1.88
N THR A 99 7.29 -4.21 -1.22
CA THR A 99 6.08 -3.77 -0.52
C THR A 99 5.37 -2.72 -1.36
N TYR A 100 4.12 -2.99 -1.72
CA TYR A 100 3.22 -2.00 -2.28
C TYR A 100 2.09 -1.79 -1.28
N LEU A 101 2.02 -0.58 -0.71
CA LEU A 101 0.84 -0.13 0.00
C LEU A 101 -0.19 0.26 -1.04
N VAL A 102 -1.18 -0.61 -1.22
CA VAL A 102 -2.28 -0.37 -2.16
C VAL A 102 -3.38 0.45 -1.50
N SER A 103 -3.45 0.39 -0.17
CA SER A 103 -4.32 1.22 0.65
C SER A 103 -3.81 1.28 2.11
N PRO A 104 -4.05 2.34 2.90
CA PRO A 104 -4.87 3.50 2.60
C PRO A 104 -4.14 4.37 1.59
N SER A 105 -4.72 4.50 0.39
CA SER A 105 -4.53 5.72 -0.36
C SER A 105 -5.24 6.81 0.45
N LYS A 106 -4.92 8.07 0.21
CA LYS A 106 -5.56 9.22 0.86
C LYS A 106 -7.11 9.22 0.79
N TYR A 107 -7.70 8.30 0.04
CA TYR A 107 -9.05 8.31 -0.50
C TYR A 107 -9.92 7.14 -0.04
N ILE A 108 -9.40 6.28 0.85
CA ILE A 108 -10.09 5.14 1.49
C ILE A 108 -9.93 5.31 3.02
N ASN A 109 -10.81 4.69 3.81
CA ASN A 109 -10.77 4.77 5.28
C ASN A 109 -9.33 4.57 5.81
N SER A 110 -8.83 5.52 6.61
CA SER A 110 -7.49 5.48 7.20
C SER A 110 -7.23 4.27 8.08
N ASN A 111 -8.30 3.62 8.55
CA ASN A 111 -8.21 2.48 9.44
C ASN A 111 -8.09 1.17 8.66
N HIS A 112 -8.23 1.19 7.33
CA HIS A 112 -8.13 0.02 6.47
C HIS A 112 -6.94 0.13 5.53
N ALA A 113 -6.01 -0.82 5.66
CA ALA A 113 -4.87 -0.93 4.78
C ALA A 113 -4.90 -2.23 3.99
N THR A 114 -4.47 -2.18 2.73
CA THR A 114 -4.18 -3.35 1.92
C THR A 114 -2.71 -3.29 1.48
N LEU A 115 -1.92 -4.25 1.92
CA LEU A 115 -0.54 -4.45 1.47
C LEU A 115 -0.49 -5.54 0.42
N SER A 116 0.16 -5.26 -0.70
CA SER A 116 0.58 -6.26 -1.68
C SER A 116 2.08 -6.51 -1.51
N LEU A 117 2.44 -7.77 -1.30
CA LEU A 117 3.74 -8.17 -0.82
C LEU A 117 4.28 -9.27 -1.74
N ARG A 118 5.43 -9.03 -2.37
CA ARG A 118 6.16 -10.04 -3.14
C ARG A 118 7.47 -10.37 -2.43
N LEU A 119 7.52 -11.54 -1.80
CA LEU A 119 8.69 -12.05 -1.09
C LEU A 119 9.53 -12.92 -2.01
N ILE A 120 10.76 -12.50 -2.29
CA ILE A 120 11.72 -13.31 -3.03
C ILE A 120 12.37 -14.33 -2.08
N LEU A 121 12.32 -15.61 -2.46
CA LEU A 121 12.80 -16.73 -1.66
C LEU A 121 14.18 -17.25 -2.08
N ASP A 122 14.71 -16.85 -3.24
CA ASP A 122 16.04 -17.25 -3.68
C ASP A 122 17.01 -16.05 -3.78
N ASP A 123 18.30 -16.32 -3.73
CA ASP A 123 19.37 -15.31 -3.81
C ASP A 123 19.96 -15.25 -5.24
N LEU A 124 19.11 -15.47 -6.25
CA LEU A 124 19.50 -15.43 -7.67
C LEU A 124 19.43 -14.00 -8.21
N GLU A 125 20.29 -13.69 -9.19
CA GLU A 125 20.28 -12.40 -9.90
C GLU A 125 18.94 -12.17 -10.62
N ILE A 126 18.37 -13.24 -11.18
CA ILE A 126 17.01 -13.30 -11.70
C ILE A 126 16.21 -14.22 -10.76
N PRO A 127 15.33 -13.66 -9.91
CA PRO A 127 14.58 -14.44 -8.95
C PRO A 127 13.61 -15.41 -9.63
N ASN A 128 13.61 -16.66 -9.19
CA ASN A 128 12.75 -17.72 -9.75
C ASN A 128 11.75 -18.27 -8.73
N LYS A 129 11.91 -17.97 -7.44
CA LYS A 129 11.01 -18.35 -6.35
C LYS A 129 10.53 -17.12 -5.61
N TYR A 130 9.22 -16.93 -5.54
CA TYR A 130 8.62 -15.88 -4.74
C TYR A 130 7.28 -16.31 -4.15
N VAL A 131 6.88 -15.65 -3.07
CA VAL A 131 5.54 -15.73 -2.49
C VAL A 131 4.88 -14.38 -2.70
N GLN A 132 3.67 -14.40 -3.27
CA GLN A 132 2.81 -13.23 -3.31
C GLN A 132 1.78 -13.33 -2.18
N LEU A 133 1.63 -12.24 -1.44
CA LEU A 133 0.71 -12.12 -0.32
C LEU A 133 -0.08 -10.82 -0.47
N LEU A 134 -1.37 -10.88 -0.21
CA LEU A 134 -2.18 -9.72 0.10
C LEU A 134 -2.50 -9.73 1.59
N ALA A 135 -2.48 -8.56 2.22
CA ALA A 135 -2.77 -8.40 3.63
C ALA A 135 -3.72 -7.23 3.85
N ASN A 136 -4.89 -7.52 4.41
CA ASN A 136 -5.88 -6.53 4.81
C ASN A 136 -5.78 -6.29 6.33
N ILE A 137 -5.59 -5.03 6.71
CA ILE A 137 -5.38 -4.60 8.09
C ILE A 137 -6.52 -3.67 8.47
N ASP A 138 -7.16 -3.92 9.61
CA ASP A 138 -8.07 -3.00 10.27
C ASP A 138 -7.42 -2.51 11.57
N LEU A 139 -6.93 -1.27 11.57
CA LEU A 139 -6.20 -0.68 12.70
C LEU A 139 -7.09 -0.44 13.92
N ASP A 140 -8.39 -0.23 13.75
CA ASP A 140 -9.33 0.03 14.84
C ASP A 140 -9.68 -1.25 15.58
N SER A 141 -10.12 -2.25 14.81
CA SER A 141 -10.56 -3.55 15.35
C SER A 141 -9.40 -4.55 15.54
N LYS A 142 -8.18 -4.17 15.13
CA LYS A 142 -6.98 -5.03 15.12
C LYS A 142 -7.19 -6.34 14.34
N LYS A 143 -8.11 -6.33 13.37
CA LYS A 143 -8.35 -7.49 12.53
C LYS A 143 -7.31 -7.55 11.42
N PHE A 144 -6.82 -8.75 11.18
CA PHE A 144 -5.77 -9.03 10.22
C PHE A 144 -6.16 -10.23 9.36
N TYR A 145 -6.12 -10.04 8.05
CA TYR A 145 -6.40 -11.09 7.09
C TYR A 145 -5.29 -11.13 6.07
N THR A 146 -4.95 -12.33 5.62
CA THR A 146 -3.97 -12.50 4.56
C THR A 146 -4.45 -13.53 3.53
N LYS A 147 -4.12 -13.29 2.27
CA LYS A 147 -4.30 -14.24 1.18
C LYS A 147 -2.97 -14.46 0.49
N LYS A 148 -2.46 -15.68 0.62
CA LYS A 148 -1.28 -16.14 -0.08
C LYS A 148 -1.67 -16.66 -1.47
N TYR A 149 -0.93 -16.26 -2.48
CA TYR A 149 -1.04 -16.77 -3.84
C TYR A 149 0.05 -17.80 -4.06
N LYS A 150 -0.32 -18.93 -4.66
CA LYS A 150 0.64 -19.93 -5.10
C LYS A 150 1.27 -19.42 -6.39
N VAL A 151 2.59 -19.38 -6.40
CA VAL A 151 3.41 -19.03 -7.57
C VAL A 151 4.16 -20.31 -7.92
N GLU A 152 3.83 -20.91 -9.04
CA GLU A 152 4.39 -22.18 -9.50
C GLU A 152 5.56 -21.96 -10.47
N GLU A 153 5.57 -20.86 -11.23
CA GLU A 153 6.59 -20.50 -12.22
C GLU A 153 7.11 -19.06 -12.05
N PRO A 154 8.37 -18.76 -12.48
CA PRO A 154 8.90 -17.39 -12.47
C PRO A 154 8.04 -16.39 -13.24
N LEU A 155 7.31 -16.89 -14.25
CA LEU A 155 6.36 -16.16 -15.10
C LEU A 155 4.91 -16.23 -14.62
N ASP A 156 4.64 -16.75 -13.41
CA ASP A 156 3.31 -16.67 -12.82
C ASP A 156 3.04 -15.25 -12.33
N TRP A 157 2.64 -14.39 -13.24
CA TRP A 157 2.42 -12.99 -12.93
C TRP A 157 1.27 -12.84 -11.94
N SER A 158 1.61 -12.46 -10.72
CA SER A 158 0.70 -11.76 -9.82
C SER A 158 1.28 -10.37 -9.55
N TYR A 159 0.61 -9.32 -10.04
CA TYR A 159 0.86 -7.91 -9.75
C TYR A 159 2.28 -7.38 -10.07
N VAL A 160 2.78 -7.56 -11.28
CA VAL A 160 3.87 -6.70 -11.79
C VAL A 160 3.26 -5.39 -12.29
N ASP A 161 3.92 -4.30 -11.96
CA ASP A 161 3.67 -2.85 -12.17
C ASP A 161 3.23 -2.41 -13.58
N TYR A 162 3.04 -3.32 -14.54
CA TYR A 162 2.46 -2.98 -15.83
C TYR A 162 0.92 -2.94 -15.72
N ASN A 163 0.40 -1.76 -15.35
CA ASN A 163 -1.03 -1.37 -15.31
C ASN A 163 -1.88 -1.78 -14.08
N ILE A 164 -1.27 -2.08 -12.92
CA ILE A 164 -1.87 -2.00 -11.57
C ILE A 164 -3.20 -2.77 -11.41
N SER A 165 -3.06 -4.03 -11.02
CA SER A 165 -4.13 -5.05 -10.93
C SER A 165 -4.83 -5.15 -9.57
N LEU A 166 -4.48 -4.27 -8.60
CA LEU A 166 -5.10 -4.26 -7.27
C LEU A 166 -5.78 -2.91 -7.00
N VAL A 167 -7.07 -2.93 -6.71
CA VAL A 167 -7.86 -1.74 -6.36
C VAL A 167 -8.75 -2.05 -5.18
N GLN A 168 -8.59 -1.34 -4.06
CA GLN A 168 -9.52 -1.43 -2.94
C GLN A 168 -10.77 -0.56 -3.21
N TRP A 169 -11.94 -1.07 -2.85
CA TRP A 169 -13.26 -0.47 -3.02
C TRP A 169 -13.72 0.28 -1.78
N TYR A 170 -14.73 1.13 -1.96
CA TYR A 170 -15.50 1.71 -0.86
C TYR A 170 -16.12 0.59 0.02
N GLN A 171 -16.05 0.75 1.36
CA GLN A 171 -16.64 -0.18 2.35
C GLN A 171 -16.09 -1.63 2.35
N ASN A 172 -14.76 -1.79 2.27
CA ASN A 172 -14.03 -3.02 2.63
C ASN A 172 -13.94 -4.13 1.58
N SER A 173 -14.15 -3.84 0.31
CA SER A 173 -13.96 -4.83 -0.75
C SER A 173 -12.64 -4.59 -1.50
N LEU A 174 -12.09 -5.63 -2.10
CA LEU A 174 -10.83 -5.58 -2.81
C LEU A 174 -10.98 -6.25 -4.17
N LEU A 175 -10.71 -5.51 -5.23
CA LEU A 175 -10.78 -6.00 -6.59
C LEU A 175 -9.39 -6.31 -7.11
N VAL A 176 -9.28 -7.52 -7.60
CA VAL A 176 -8.05 -8.20 -7.93
C VAL A 176 -8.19 -8.74 -9.34
N ARG A 177 -7.22 -8.47 -10.21
CA ARG A 177 -7.07 -9.24 -11.44
C ARG A 177 -6.16 -10.44 -11.19
N GLU A 178 -6.66 -11.65 -11.48
CA GLU A 178 -5.90 -12.90 -11.41
C GLU A 178 -5.72 -13.50 -12.81
N GLY A 179 -4.57 -14.11 -13.08
CA GLY A 179 -4.33 -14.95 -14.25
C GLY A 179 -4.35 -16.43 -13.86
N THR A 180 -4.70 -17.31 -14.79
CA THR A 180 -4.60 -18.77 -14.63
C THR A 180 -3.43 -19.36 -15.44
N ASP A 181 -2.81 -20.44 -14.95
CA ASP A 181 -1.56 -21.09 -15.44
C ASP A 181 -1.48 -21.30 -16.96
N LYS A 182 -2.60 -21.54 -17.63
CA LYS A 182 -2.60 -22.07 -19.00
C LYS A 182 -2.37 -21.00 -20.07
N ASP A 183 -2.65 -19.73 -19.77
CA ASP A 183 -2.67 -18.65 -20.75
C ASP A 183 -1.51 -17.65 -20.58
N LEU A 184 -0.87 -17.60 -19.39
CA LEU A 184 0.40 -16.90 -19.13
C LEU A 184 1.53 -17.40 -20.04
N ASN A 185 1.54 -18.70 -20.32
CA ASN A 185 2.62 -19.39 -21.02
C ASN A 185 2.56 -19.30 -22.56
N ARG A 186 1.48 -18.77 -23.15
CA ARG A 186 1.39 -18.58 -24.63
C ARG A 186 1.88 -17.21 -25.12
N GLY A 187 1.95 -16.20 -24.25
CA GLY A 187 2.25 -14.81 -24.63
C GLY A 187 3.62 -14.27 -24.22
N GLY A 188 4.49 -15.10 -23.61
CA GLY A 188 5.81 -14.65 -23.15
C GLY A 188 5.75 -13.59 -22.03
N GLY A 189 4.75 -13.66 -21.15
CA GLY A 189 4.62 -12.74 -20.00
C GLY A 189 4.01 -11.36 -20.30
N ASN A 190 3.62 -11.07 -21.55
CA ASN A 190 2.93 -9.82 -21.90
C ASN A 190 1.41 -10.06 -22.00
N MET A 191 0.73 -10.20 -20.87
CA MET A 191 -0.73 -10.32 -20.88
C MET A 191 -1.39 -8.97 -21.19
N GLY A 192 -1.99 -8.85 -22.38
CA GLY A 192 -2.90 -7.77 -22.72
C GLY A 192 -4.12 -7.74 -21.77
N LEU A 193 -4.81 -6.60 -21.69
CA LEU A 193 -5.94 -6.37 -20.76
C LEU A 193 -7.12 -7.34 -20.95
N GLY A 194 -7.23 -8.01 -22.11
CA GLY A 194 -8.37 -8.84 -22.49
C GLY A 194 -8.05 -10.28 -22.91
N GLN A 195 -6.96 -10.87 -22.43
CA GLN A 195 -6.58 -12.24 -22.81
C GLN A 195 -7.35 -13.31 -22.02
N ARG A 196 -7.67 -14.43 -22.69
CA ARG A 196 -8.32 -15.62 -22.12
C ARG A 196 -7.56 -16.11 -20.88
N GLY A 197 -8.30 -16.64 -19.90
CA GLY A 197 -7.73 -17.18 -18.66
C GLY A 197 -7.43 -16.14 -17.59
N THR A 198 -7.82 -14.87 -17.78
CA THR A 198 -7.79 -13.85 -16.74
C THR A 198 -9.18 -13.62 -16.16
N GLN A 199 -9.24 -13.34 -14.85
CA GLN A 199 -10.47 -13.07 -14.13
C GLN A 199 -10.31 -11.84 -13.23
N LEU A 200 -11.43 -11.17 -13.00
CA LEU A 200 -11.57 -10.09 -12.04
C LEU A 200 -12.30 -10.64 -10.81
N VAL A 201 -11.59 -10.75 -9.68
CA VAL A 201 -12.12 -11.27 -8.42
C VAL A 201 -12.36 -10.12 -7.46
N CYS A 202 -13.55 -10.09 -6.88
CA CYS A 202 -13.89 -9.20 -5.78
C CYS A 202 -13.88 -9.98 -4.47
N TYR A 203 -13.04 -9.54 -3.57
CA TYR A 203 -12.88 -10.07 -2.22
C TYR A 203 -13.58 -9.20 -1.19
N GLU A 204 -14.15 -9.83 -0.18
CA GLU A 204 -14.39 -9.20 1.12
C GLU A 204 -13.08 -8.92 1.85
N ARG A 205 -13.15 -8.21 2.98
CA ARG A 205 -11.96 -7.90 3.79
C ARG A 205 -11.19 -9.14 4.24
N ASP A 206 -11.89 -10.23 4.53
CA ASP A 206 -11.31 -11.51 4.95
C ASP A 206 -10.82 -12.37 3.77
N PHE A 207 -10.82 -11.82 2.56
CA PHE A 207 -10.51 -12.52 1.32
C PHE A 207 -11.48 -13.65 0.96
N SER A 208 -12.67 -13.71 1.56
CA SER A 208 -13.76 -14.48 0.99
C SER A 208 -14.19 -13.87 -0.35
N VAL A 209 -14.47 -14.73 -1.33
CA VAL A 209 -14.87 -14.29 -2.67
C VAL A 209 -16.31 -13.78 -2.60
N ARG A 210 -16.50 -12.49 -2.92
CA ARG A 210 -17.82 -11.91 -3.14
C ARG A 210 -18.34 -12.26 -4.53
N TYR A 211 -17.53 -12.05 -5.56
CA TYR A 211 -17.82 -12.48 -6.93
C TYR A 211 -16.55 -12.62 -7.77
N THR A 212 -16.66 -13.35 -8.87
CA THR A 212 -15.61 -13.50 -9.89
C THR A 212 -16.22 -13.24 -11.26
N LYS A 213 -15.53 -12.49 -12.11
CA LYS A 213 -15.91 -12.25 -13.50
C LYS A 213 -14.77 -12.66 -14.42
N ASP A 214 -15.03 -13.55 -15.36
CA ASP A 214 -14.07 -13.86 -16.42
C ASP A 214 -13.85 -12.63 -17.30
N ILE A 215 -12.61 -12.45 -17.76
CA ILE A 215 -12.23 -11.39 -18.69
C ILE A 215 -12.06 -12.03 -20.06
N ASP A 216 -13.01 -11.77 -20.96
CA ASP A 216 -13.00 -12.29 -22.35
C ASP A 216 -13.13 -11.18 -23.41
N ALA A 217 -13.22 -9.91 -22.99
CA ALA A 217 -13.25 -8.76 -23.89
C ALA A 217 -11.84 -8.25 -24.21
N THR A 218 -11.46 -8.20 -25.49
CA THR A 218 -10.20 -7.58 -25.96
C THR A 218 -10.10 -6.09 -25.58
N ASP A 219 -11.24 -5.41 -25.46
CA ASP A 219 -11.37 -4.01 -25.06
C ASP A 219 -11.92 -3.86 -23.62
N ALA A 220 -11.56 -4.76 -22.70
CA ALA A 220 -12.01 -4.69 -21.30
C ALA A 220 -11.65 -3.33 -20.65
N TYR A 221 -12.60 -2.77 -19.88
CA TYR A 221 -12.44 -1.52 -19.14
C TYR A 221 -12.75 -1.76 -17.66
N TYR A 222 -11.74 -1.69 -16.82
CA TYR A 222 -11.87 -1.84 -15.37
C TYR A 222 -10.91 -0.87 -14.67
N PRO A 223 -11.19 -0.48 -13.41
CA PRO A 223 -10.36 0.48 -12.70
C PRO A 223 -8.94 -0.08 -12.53
N SER A 224 -7.93 0.69 -12.93
CA SER A 224 -6.54 0.46 -12.55
C SER A 224 -6.15 1.36 -11.38
N GLY A 225 -5.34 0.85 -10.46
CA GLY A 225 -5.02 1.58 -9.22
C GLY A 225 -4.16 2.84 -9.40
N GLY A 226 -3.57 3.06 -10.59
CA GLY A 226 -2.75 4.25 -10.85
C GLY A 226 -3.50 5.43 -11.44
N SER A 227 -4.68 5.20 -12.03
CA SER A 227 -5.40 6.23 -12.76
C SER A 227 -6.55 6.80 -11.94
N GLY A 228 -6.24 7.28 -10.73
CA GLY A 228 -7.19 7.91 -9.81
C GLY A 228 -8.60 7.34 -9.88
N ASN A 229 -8.72 6.01 -9.80
CA ASN A 229 -9.99 5.32 -9.91
C ASN A 229 -10.44 4.89 -8.53
N ILE A 230 -11.69 5.18 -8.19
CA ILE A 230 -12.32 4.68 -6.97
C ILE A 230 -13.58 3.92 -7.35
N PRO A 231 -13.60 2.60 -7.17
CA PRO A 231 -14.80 1.80 -7.38
C PRO A 231 -15.94 2.22 -6.45
N ILE A 232 -17.16 2.23 -6.97
CA ILE A 232 -18.37 2.66 -6.23
C ILE A 232 -19.37 1.53 -5.98
N ASN A 233 -19.42 0.52 -6.85
CA ASN A 233 -20.24 -0.68 -6.73
C ASN A 233 -19.75 -1.76 -7.71
N ASN A 234 -20.36 -2.96 -7.67
CA ASN A 234 -19.91 -4.21 -8.34
C ASN A 234 -19.65 -4.09 -9.85
N ASP A 235 -20.17 -3.03 -10.44
CA ASP A 235 -20.26 -2.84 -11.87
C ASP A 235 -19.70 -1.48 -12.29
N GLU A 236 -19.25 -0.60 -11.38
CA GLU A 236 -18.94 0.79 -11.72
C GLU A 236 -17.84 1.40 -10.83
N TYR A 237 -17.14 2.37 -11.39
CA TYR A 237 -16.11 3.14 -10.70
C TYR A 237 -16.12 4.61 -11.10
N MET A 238 -15.63 5.46 -10.20
CA MET A 238 -15.29 6.85 -10.49
C MET A 238 -13.85 6.93 -10.98
N THR A 239 -13.58 7.80 -11.95
CA THR A 239 -12.24 8.19 -12.38
C THR A 239 -12.03 9.68 -12.17
N PHE A 240 -10.84 10.06 -11.74
CA PHE A 240 -10.42 11.44 -11.50
C PHE A 240 -9.20 11.75 -12.36
N ILE A 241 -9.44 12.37 -13.51
CA ILE A 241 -8.40 12.76 -14.47
C ILE A 241 -7.83 14.12 -14.04
N PRO A 242 -6.51 14.24 -13.84
CA PRO A 242 -5.88 15.45 -13.30
C PRO A 242 -6.31 16.75 -13.98
N GLU A 243 -6.57 16.73 -15.28
CA GLU A 243 -6.97 17.88 -16.10
C GLU A 243 -8.38 18.43 -15.79
N GLY A 244 -9.06 17.91 -14.76
CA GLY A 244 -10.34 18.43 -14.28
C GLY A 244 -11.55 17.64 -14.76
N VAL A 245 -11.36 16.39 -15.19
CA VAL A 245 -12.46 15.50 -15.56
C VAL A 245 -12.73 14.52 -14.41
N VAL A 246 -13.97 14.51 -13.94
CA VAL A 246 -14.48 13.48 -13.02
C VAL A 246 -15.54 12.69 -13.77
N ALA A 247 -15.43 11.38 -13.81
CA ALA A 247 -16.39 10.55 -14.54
C ALA A 247 -16.74 9.27 -13.78
N ARG A 248 -17.95 8.76 -14.04
CA ARG A 248 -18.45 7.47 -13.60
C ARG A 248 -18.46 6.55 -14.80
N LEU A 249 -17.79 5.41 -14.69
CA LEU A 249 -17.68 4.44 -15.75
C LEU A 249 -18.16 3.07 -15.28
N GLN A 250 -18.68 2.31 -16.24
CA GLN A 250 -19.01 0.90 -16.11
C GLN A 250 -17.73 0.05 -16.19
N ILE A 251 -17.68 -1.01 -15.38
CA ILE A 251 -16.74 -2.12 -15.51
C ILE A 251 -17.25 -3.06 -16.61
N VAL A 252 -16.41 -3.28 -17.61
CA VAL A 252 -16.65 -4.17 -18.76
C VAL A 252 -15.57 -5.25 -18.76
N THR A 253 -15.98 -6.50 -18.59
CA THR A 253 -15.06 -7.65 -18.60
C THR A 253 -15.38 -8.65 -19.69
N SER A 254 -16.61 -8.64 -20.23
CA SER A 254 -17.02 -9.58 -21.27
C SER A 254 -17.54 -8.91 -22.54
N VAL A 255 -17.39 -9.58 -23.68
CA VAL A 255 -18.04 -9.18 -24.95
C VAL A 255 -19.57 -9.25 -24.87
N GLU A 256 -20.12 -10.01 -23.92
CA GLU A 256 -21.55 -10.10 -23.67
C GLU A 256 -22.08 -8.95 -22.79
N ASP A 257 -21.20 -8.16 -22.15
CA ASP A 257 -21.60 -6.97 -21.41
C ASP A 257 -22.31 -6.00 -22.35
N LYS A 258 -23.45 -5.44 -21.93
CA LYS A 258 -24.22 -4.47 -22.74
C LYS A 258 -23.44 -3.21 -23.17
N TRP A 259 -22.30 -2.98 -22.51
CA TRP A 259 -21.37 -1.87 -22.73
C TRP A 259 -20.10 -2.28 -23.48
N ALA A 260 -19.94 -3.55 -23.84
CA ALA A 260 -18.84 -4.02 -24.66
C ALA A 260 -18.80 -3.28 -26.01
N GLY A 261 -17.60 -2.85 -26.42
CA GLY A 261 -17.39 -2.05 -27.63
C GLY A 261 -18.03 -0.65 -27.62
N LYS A 262 -18.60 -0.19 -26.49
CA LYS A 262 -19.12 1.16 -26.30
C LYS A 262 -18.20 1.94 -25.36
N GLN A 263 -18.35 3.27 -25.33
CA GLN A 263 -17.74 4.04 -24.25
C GLN A 263 -18.46 3.66 -22.93
N PRO A 264 -17.75 3.13 -21.92
CA PRO A 264 -18.37 2.73 -20.65
C PRO A 264 -18.78 3.93 -19.79
N LEU A 265 -18.91 5.12 -20.37
CA LEU A 265 -19.17 6.37 -19.67
C LEU A 265 -20.65 6.45 -19.27
N ILE A 266 -20.90 6.45 -17.96
CA ILE A 266 -22.25 6.65 -17.41
C ILE A 266 -22.51 8.13 -17.19
N TRP A 267 -21.52 8.84 -16.63
CA TRP A 267 -21.62 10.25 -16.30
C TRP A 267 -20.23 10.91 -16.33
N LYS A 268 -20.19 12.21 -16.66
CA LYS A 268 -18.97 13.01 -16.71
C LYS A 268 -19.24 14.45 -16.28
N ASP A 269 -18.33 15.00 -15.51
CA ASP A 269 -18.25 16.42 -15.20
C ASP A 269 -16.87 16.95 -15.58
N ASN A 270 -16.86 17.92 -16.50
CA ASN A 270 -15.69 18.71 -16.79
C ASN A 270 -15.73 19.95 -15.91
N LEU A 271 -14.89 19.97 -14.87
CA LEU A 271 -14.85 21.04 -13.88
C LEU A 271 -14.59 22.42 -14.49
N LYS A 272 -13.90 22.50 -15.64
CA LYS A 272 -13.66 23.76 -16.34
C LYS A 272 -14.93 24.34 -16.93
N GLU A 273 -15.68 23.51 -17.63
CA GLU A 273 -16.93 23.88 -18.29
C GLU A 273 -18.02 24.18 -17.26
N THR A 274 -18.20 23.31 -16.29
CA THR A 274 -19.32 23.43 -15.32
C THR A 274 -19.13 24.54 -14.30
N ASN A 275 -17.92 25.09 -14.15
CA ASN A 275 -17.63 26.20 -13.24
C ASN A 275 -17.32 27.52 -13.95
N ASN A 276 -17.58 27.61 -15.27
CA ASN A 276 -17.32 28.80 -16.10
C ASN A 276 -15.88 29.34 -15.96
N ILE A 277 -14.90 28.44 -15.91
CA ILE A 277 -13.49 28.82 -15.77
C ILE A 277 -12.97 29.30 -17.14
N PRO A 278 -12.22 30.42 -17.21
CA PRO A 278 -11.73 30.95 -18.48
C PRO A 278 -10.99 29.92 -19.35
N ALA A 279 -11.13 30.04 -20.67
CA ALA A 279 -10.62 29.04 -21.62
C ALA A 279 -9.08 28.94 -21.61
N ASP A 280 -8.38 30.01 -21.26
CA ASP A 280 -6.93 30.10 -21.12
C ASP A 280 -6.41 29.64 -19.74
N TYR A 281 -7.31 29.37 -18.78
CA TYR A 281 -6.93 28.89 -17.45
C TYR A 281 -6.79 27.37 -17.45
N SER A 282 -5.94 26.85 -16.57
CA SER A 282 -5.78 25.40 -16.39
C SER A 282 -6.31 24.94 -15.03
N ILE A 283 -6.74 23.68 -14.97
CA ILE A 283 -7.22 23.04 -13.75
C ILE A 283 -6.34 21.83 -13.46
N LYS A 284 -6.08 21.61 -12.18
CA LYS A 284 -5.48 20.36 -11.71
C LYS A 284 -6.26 19.81 -10.53
N ILE A 285 -6.85 18.62 -10.67
CA ILE A 285 -7.34 17.85 -9.53
C ILE A 285 -6.14 17.50 -8.66
N THR A 286 -6.20 17.90 -7.39
CA THR A 286 -5.13 17.71 -6.40
C THR A 286 -5.53 16.72 -5.31
N ASP A 287 -6.82 16.42 -5.21
CA ASP A 287 -7.39 15.52 -4.20
C ASP A 287 -8.73 14.96 -4.68
N TYR A 288 -9.09 13.75 -4.26
CA TYR A 288 -10.41 13.18 -4.53
C TYR A 288 -10.77 12.12 -3.49
N ASN A 289 -12.04 11.93 -3.13
CA ASN A 289 -12.40 10.97 -2.08
C ASN A 289 -13.85 10.52 -2.23
N ILE A 290 -14.16 9.29 -1.78
CA ILE A 290 -15.52 8.78 -1.68
C ILE A 290 -15.82 8.39 -0.23
N GLN A 291 -16.75 9.11 0.40
CA GLN A 291 -17.18 8.84 1.77
C GLN A 291 -18.69 9.04 1.91
N ASN A 292 -19.34 8.13 2.64
CA ASN A 292 -20.77 8.18 2.96
C ASN A 292 -21.65 8.45 1.73
N ASN A 293 -21.40 7.71 0.63
CA ASN A 293 -22.08 7.91 -0.66
C ASN A 293 -21.91 9.31 -1.28
N VAL A 294 -20.85 10.03 -0.94
CA VAL A 294 -20.49 11.32 -1.54
C VAL A 294 -19.09 11.22 -2.15
N VAL A 295 -19.02 11.47 -3.45
CA VAL A 295 -17.77 11.72 -4.16
C VAL A 295 -17.37 13.16 -3.91
N SER A 296 -16.08 13.42 -3.75
CA SER A 296 -15.52 14.77 -3.68
C SER A 296 -14.23 14.87 -4.47
N ALA A 297 -13.94 16.05 -5.01
CA ALA A 297 -12.68 16.36 -5.66
C ALA A 297 -12.26 17.79 -5.28
N SER A 298 -11.02 17.95 -4.85
CA SER A 298 -10.40 19.26 -4.68
C SER A 298 -9.47 19.53 -5.86
N TYR A 299 -9.49 20.75 -6.34
CA TYR A 299 -8.76 21.14 -7.53
C TYR A 299 -8.28 22.58 -7.44
N ASN A 300 -7.13 22.81 -8.08
CA ASN A 300 -6.52 24.12 -8.20
C ASN A 300 -6.83 24.70 -9.59
N ILE A 301 -7.06 26.00 -9.65
CA ILE A 301 -7.23 26.77 -10.88
C ILE A 301 -6.01 27.67 -11.04
N TYR A 302 -5.35 27.58 -12.19
CA TYR A 302 -4.19 28.38 -12.55
C TYR A 302 -4.54 29.29 -13.72
N ASP A 303 -4.04 30.52 -13.68
CA ASP A 303 -4.22 31.48 -14.77
C ASP A 303 -3.36 31.16 -16.01
N GLU A 304 -3.45 32.02 -17.01
CA GLU A 304 -2.73 31.89 -18.28
C GLU A 304 -1.20 31.90 -18.13
N LYS A 305 -0.69 32.41 -16.99
CA LYS A 305 0.74 32.45 -16.64
C LYS A 305 1.15 31.27 -15.75
N GLY A 306 0.22 30.36 -15.46
CA GLY A 306 0.44 29.24 -14.55
C GLY A 306 0.45 29.63 -13.07
N GLN A 307 0.01 30.83 -12.70
CA GLN A 307 -0.09 31.24 -11.30
C GLN A 307 -1.38 30.70 -10.68
N LEU A 308 -1.28 30.15 -9.47
CA LEU A 308 -2.43 29.66 -8.73
C LEU A 308 -3.38 30.83 -8.41
N LYS A 309 -4.60 30.78 -8.95
CA LYS A 309 -5.66 31.76 -8.67
C LYS A 309 -6.55 31.33 -7.53
N GLU A 310 -7.00 30.08 -7.55
CA GLU A 310 -8.02 29.60 -6.63
C GLU A 310 -7.86 28.11 -6.33
N LYS A 311 -8.37 27.68 -5.18
CA LYS A 311 -8.57 26.28 -4.83
C LYS A 311 -10.06 26.07 -4.57
N ARG A 312 -10.64 25.04 -5.17
CA ARG A 312 -12.05 24.69 -5.00
C ARG A 312 -12.19 23.22 -4.61
N THR A 313 -13.34 22.90 -4.03
CA THR A 313 -13.75 21.51 -3.76
C THR A 313 -15.19 21.35 -4.24
N ARG A 314 -15.44 20.29 -4.99
CA ARG A 314 -16.78 19.91 -5.42
C ARG A 314 -17.16 18.55 -4.86
N LYS A 315 -18.46 18.34 -4.65
CA LYS A 315 -19.03 17.10 -4.12
C LYS A 315 -20.20 16.64 -5.00
N TRP A 316 -20.40 15.33 -5.06
CA TRP A 316 -21.51 14.70 -5.79
C TRP A 316 -22.04 13.50 -5.00
N ALA A 317 -23.35 13.34 -4.90
CA ALA A 317 -23.97 12.19 -4.23
C ALA A 317 -24.04 10.97 -5.17
N ILE A 318 -23.72 9.77 -4.67
CA ILE A 318 -23.65 8.53 -5.45
C ILE A 318 -25.04 7.89 -5.66
N GLY A 319 -26.02 8.20 -4.80
CA GLY A 319 -27.36 7.59 -4.84
C GLY A 319 -28.11 7.82 -6.16
N ASN A 320 -28.48 6.73 -6.84
CA ASN A 320 -29.33 6.65 -8.04
C ASN A 320 -28.96 7.57 -9.22
N GLY A 321 -27.75 7.36 -9.78
CA GLY A 321 -27.43 7.76 -11.17
C GLY A 321 -26.84 9.17 -11.41
N MET A 322 -26.84 10.05 -10.40
CA MET A 322 -26.48 11.49 -10.42
C MET A 322 -27.28 12.37 -11.41
N PRO A 323 -27.71 13.60 -11.01
CA PRO A 323 -27.21 14.42 -9.91
C PRO A 323 -28.28 14.87 -8.89
N LEU A 324 -27.87 15.54 -7.80
CA LEU A 324 -28.52 16.80 -7.42
C LEU A 324 -27.45 17.88 -7.53
N GLY A 325 -27.54 18.66 -8.61
CA GLY A 325 -26.77 19.89 -8.73
C GLY A 325 -27.19 20.86 -7.63
N SER A 326 -26.22 21.60 -7.09
CA SER A 326 -26.49 22.89 -6.46
C SER A 326 -26.69 23.94 -7.54
#